data_AF-A0A1F7Y5Y3-F1
#
_entry.id   AF-A0A1F7Y5Y3-F1
#
_cell.length_a   1.000
_cell.length_b   1.000
_cell.length_c   1.000
_cell.angle_alpha   90.00
_cell.angle_beta   90.00
_cell.angle_gamma   90.00
#
_symmetry.space_group_name_H-M   'P 1'
#
loop_
_entity.id
_entity.type
_entity.pdbx_description
1 polymer ?
#
loop_
_entity_poly.entity_id
_entity_poly.type
_entity_poly.pdbx_seq_one_letter_code
_entity_poly.pdbx_strand_id
1 'polypeptide(L)'
;MLELIKGLSDILQTDRVDVSDLTHADPLFLYSVTQKSILLAGKRSDYQELLRLAFHKYNDYLPFLEKEKKYVIEKIKSFLKKLPNQRA
;
A
#
# COMPACT_ATOMS: atom_id res chain seq x y z
N MET A 1 -18.61 3.13 0.36
CA MET A 1 -17.35 2.99 1.13
C MET A 1 -17.49 3.56 2.55
N LEU A 2 -17.93 4.81 2.72
CA LEU A 2 -18.15 5.41 4.05
C LEU A 2 -19.14 4.62 4.92
N GLU A 3 -20.25 4.14 4.35
CA GLU A 3 -21.22 3.31 5.08
C GLU A 3 -20.62 1.97 5.54
N LEU A 4 -19.73 1.37 4.74
CA LEU A 4 -19.04 0.13 5.10
C LEU A 4 -18.04 0.38 6.24
N ILE A 5 -17.27 1.47 6.16
CA ILE A 5 -16.35 1.87 7.23
C ILE A 5 -17.13 2.10 8.53
N LYS A 6 -18.24 2.85 8.47
CA LYS A 6 -19.09 3.09 9.63
C LYS A 6 -19.64 1.78 10.21
N GLY A 7 -20.21 0.92 9.36
CA GLY A 7 -20.75 -0.37 9.81
C GLY A 7 -19.70 -1.27 10.44
N LEU A 8 -18.50 -1.34 9.86
CA LEU A 8 -17.38 -2.08 10.45
C LEU A 8 -16.89 -1.45 11.76
N SER A 9 -16.85 -0.12 11.83
CA SER A 9 -16.45 0.61 13.05
C SER A 9 -17.42 0.35 14.20
N ASP A 10 -18.72 0.35 13.91
CA ASP A 10 -19.78 0.06 14.87
C ASP A 10 -19.69 -1.40 15.37
N ILE A 11 -19.48 -2.36 14.47
CA ILE A 11 -19.35 -3.80 14.82
C ILE A 11 -18.07 -4.07 15.64
N LEU A 12 -16.94 -3.51 15.21
CA LEU A 12 -15.64 -3.72 15.84
C LEU A 12 -15.40 -2.80 17.05
N GLN A 13 -16.34 -1.88 17.31
CA GLN A 13 -16.28 -0.89 18.39
C GLN A 13 -14.98 -0.08 18.38
N THR A 14 -14.53 0.31 17.18
CA THR A 14 -13.30 1.10 16.99
C THR A 14 -13.41 1.98 15.77
N ASP A 15 -12.82 3.17 15.84
CA ASP A 15 -12.64 4.10 14.72
C ASP A 15 -11.39 3.78 13.87
N ARG A 16 -10.60 2.78 14.28
CA ARG A 16 -9.37 2.35 13.59
C ARG A 16 -9.66 1.35 12.48
N VAL A 17 -10.58 1.72 11.58
CA VAL A 17 -10.97 0.90 10.44
C VAL A 17 -10.61 1.62 9.15
N ASP A 18 -9.67 1.05 8.41
CA ASP A 18 -9.35 1.46 7.04
C ASP A 18 -9.93 0.45 6.06
N VAL A 19 -10.54 0.96 4.99
CA VAL A 19 -11.04 0.15 3.87
C VAL A 19 -10.37 0.62 2.60
N SER A 20 -9.82 -0.32 1.84
CA SER A 20 -9.16 -0.05 0.56
C SER A 20 -9.76 -0.89 -0.55
N ASP A 21 -9.93 -0.29 -1.72
CA ASP A 21 -10.30 -1.00 -2.95
C ASP A 21 -9.04 -1.57 -3.61
N LEU A 22 -8.99 -2.90 -3.75
CA LEU A 22 -7.85 -3.59 -4.34
C LEU A 22 -7.88 -3.64 -5.87
N THR A 23 -9.01 -3.31 -6.52
CA THR A 23 -9.14 -3.38 -7.98
C THR A 23 -8.14 -2.47 -8.70
N HIS A 24 -7.88 -1.30 -8.13
CA HIS A 24 -6.98 -0.28 -8.70
C HIS A 24 -5.77 0.03 -7.79
N ALA A 25 -5.48 -0.85 -6.82
CA ALA A 25 -4.35 -0.70 -5.93
C ALA A 25 -3.02 -0.69 -6.71
N ASP A 26 -2.09 0.17 -6.27
CA ASP A 26 -0.74 0.15 -6.81
C ASP A 26 -0.03 -1.19 -6.47
N PRO A 27 0.96 -1.61 -7.27
CA PRO A 27 1.61 -2.90 -7.09
C PRO A 27 2.27 -3.11 -5.72
N LEU A 28 2.80 -2.04 -5.10
CA LEU A 28 3.44 -2.13 -3.79
C LEU A 28 2.39 -2.37 -2.71
N PHE A 29 1.34 -1.55 -2.67
CA PHE A 29 0.26 -1.69 -1.70
C PHE A 29 -0.45 -3.05 -1.84
N LEU A 30 -0.80 -3.44 -3.07
CA LEU A 30 -1.47 -4.71 -3.36
C LEU A 30 -0.63 -5.91 -2.86
N TYR A 31 0.68 -5.89 -3.09
CA TYR A 31 1.56 -6.93 -2.59
C TYR A 31 1.66 -6.91 -1.06
N SER A 32 1.83 -5.75 -0.45
CA SER A 32 1.92 -5.62 1.01
C SER A 32 0.69 -6.17 1.72
N VAL A 33 -0.53 -5.86 1.25
CA VAL A 33 -1.76 -6.34 1.91
C VAL A 33 -1.95 -7.85 1.73
N THR A 34 -1.52 -8.41 0.60
CA THR A 34 -1.70 -9.84 0.30
C THR A 34 -0.72 -10.76 1.06
N GLN A 35 0.40 -10.24 1.56
CA GLN A 35 1.39 -11.06 2.29
C GLN A 35 0.88 -11.64 3.62
N LYS A 36 -0.05 -10.94 4.29
CA LYS A 36 -0.57 -11.33 5.61
C LYS A 36 -2.10 -11.28 5.70
N SER A 37 -2.79 -11.19 4.56
CA SER A 37 -4.24 -11.12 4.53
C SER A 37 -4.90 -12.43 4.95
N ILE A 38 -6.11 -12.32 5.47
CA ILE A 38 -7.02 -13.44 5.73
C ILE A 38 -8.27 -13.22 4.88
N LEU A 39 -8.71 -14.26 4.19
CA LEU A 39 -9.96 -14.22 3.43
C LEU A 39 -11.15 -14.26 4.39
N LEU A 40 -11.89 -13.15 4.50
CA LEU A 40 -13.09 -13.08 5.33
C LEU A 40 -14.37 -13.49 4.59
N ALA A 41 -14.44 -13.23 3.28
CA ALA A 41 -15.58 -13.57 2.43
C ALA A 41 -15.17 -13.77 0.96
N GLY A 42 -15.92 -14.57 0.22
CA GLY A 42 -15.68 -14.86 -1.21
C GLY A 42 -15.09 -16.25 -1.47
N LYS A 43 -14.73 -16.53 -2.73
CA LYS A 43 -14.20 -17.84 -3.13
C LYS A 43 -12.71 -17.93 -2.84
N ARG A 44 -12.28 -19.11 -2.36
CA ARG A 44 -10.86 -19.40 -2.14
C ARG A 44 -10.03 -19.35 -3.43
N SER A 45 -10.61 -19.73 -4.56
CA SER A 45 -9.98 -19.64 -5.88
C SER A 45 -9.59 -18.20 -6.23
N ASP A 46 -10.53 -17.28 -6.05
CA ASP A 46 -10.37 -15.87 -6.41
C ASP A 46 -9.34 -15.21 -5.50
N TYR A 47 -9.33 -15.60 -4.22
CA TYR A 47 -8.28 -15.19 -3.30
C TYR A 47 -6.89 -15.70 -3.71
N GLN A 48 -6.76 -16.97 -4.09
CA GLN A 48 -5.48 -17.52 -4.57
C GLN A 48 -5.01 -16.85 -5.88
N GLU A 49 -5.93 -16.46 -6.74
CA GLU A 49 -5.63 -15.67 -7.93
C GLU A 49 -5.14 -14.27 -7.57
N LEU A 50 -5.80 -13.59 -6.64
CA LEU A 50 -5.36 -12.30 -6.10
C LEU A 50 -3.92 -12.36 -5.55
N LEU A 51 -3.60 -13.38 -4.75
CA LEU A 51 -2.25 -13.56 -4.20
C LEU A 51 -1.19 -13.71 -5.31
N ARG A 52 -1.48 -14.52 -6.33
CA ARG A 52 -0.57 -14.72 -7.48
C ARG A 52 -0.41 -13.44 -8.28
N LEU A 53 -1.53 -12.76 -8.59
CA LEU A 53 -1.52 -11.49 -9.32
C LEU A 53 -0.69 -10.44 -8.61
N ALA A 54 -0.87 -10.29 -7.29
CA ALA A 54 -0.13 -9.32 -6.48
C ALA A 54 1.38 -9.59 -6.51
N PHE A 55 1.78 -10.86 -6.37
CA PHE A 55 3.19 -11.27 -6.47
C PHE A 55 3.79 -10.92 -7.84
N HIS A 56 3.11 -11.25 -8.93
CA HIS A 56 3.60 -10.95 -10.28
C HIS A 56 3.69 -9.44 -10.53
N LYS A 57 2.60 -8.70 -10.24
CA LYS A 57 2.57 -7.24 -10.40
C LYS A 57 3.71 -6.56 -9.64
N TYR A 58 3.97 -6.97 -8.41
CA TYR A 58 5.06 -6.41 -7.62
C TYR A 58 6.43 -6.69 -8.23
N ASN A 59 6.71 -7.95 -8.61
CA ASN A 59 8.00 -8.30 -9.19
C ASN A 59 8.25 -7.58 -10.52
N ASP A 60 7.23 -7.46 -11.37
CA ASP A 60 7.32 -6.71 -12.62
C ASP A 60 7.57 -5.21 -12.37
N TYR A 61 7.04 -4.68 -11.26
CA TYR A 61 7.17 -3.27 -10.88
C TYR A 61 8.46 -2.94 -10.09
N LEU A 62 9.18 -3.94 -9.57
CA LEU A 62 10.41 -3.75 -8.78
C LEU A 62 11.44 -2.80 -9.43
N PRO A 63 11.73 -2.88 -10.75
CA PRO A 63 12.68 -1.96 -11.38
C PRO A 63 12.25 -0.50 -11.33
N PHE A 64 10.93 -0.23 -11.29
CA PHE A 64 10.39 1.12 -11.19
C PHE A 64 10.47 1.64 -9.75
N LEU A 65 10.19 0.80 -8.76
CA LEU A 65 10.37 1.15 -7.34
C LEU A 65 11.83 1.53 -7.03
N GLU A 66 12.80 0.80 -7.60
CA GLU A 66 14.22 1.15 -7.43
C GLU A 66 14.59 2.48 -8.08
N LYS A 67 13.99 2.82 -9.23
CA LYS A 67 14.17 4.14 -9.87
C LYS A 67 13.53 5.25 -9.03
N GLU A 68 12.32 5.02 -8.54
CA GLU A 68 11.60 5.97 -7.70
C GLU A 68 12.35 6.25 -6.40
N LYS A 69 12.83 5.20 -5.72
CA LYS A 69 13.67 5.31 -4.53
C LYS A 69 14.90 6.17 -4.79
N LYS A 70 15.64 5.91 -5.87
CA LYS A 70 16.81 6.73 -6.26
C LYS A 70 16.43 8.19 -6.47
N TYR A 71 15.34 8.44 -7.20
CA TYR A 71 14.84 9.79 -7.45
C TYR A 71 14.48 10.54 -6.16
N VAL A 72 13.72 9.89 -5.26
CA VAL A 72 13.31 10.48 -3.97
C VAL A 72 14.53 10.80 -3.11
N ILE A 73 15.50 9.88 -3.01
CA ILE A 73 16.76 10.12 -2.27
C ILE A 73 17.49 11.34 -2.80
N GLU A 74 17.63 11.49 -4.12
CA GLU A 74 18.30 12.66 -4.70
C GLU A 74 17.53 13.96 -4.45
N LYS A 75 16.19 13.93 -4.48
CA LYS A 75 15.37 15.08 -4.11
C LYS A 75 15.52 15.48 -2.64
N ILE A 76 15.56 14.51 -1.73
CA ILE A 76 15.80 14.76 -0.31
C ILE A 76 17.18 15.39 -0.10
N LYS A 77 18.24 14.83 -0.72
CA LYS A 77 19.58 15.42 -0.65
C LYS A 77 19.62 16.87 -1.17
N SER A 78 18.95 17.13 -2.30
CA SER A 78 18.86 18.48 -2.86
C SER A 78 18.14 19.44 -1.91
N PHE A 79 17.05 19.00 -1.28
CA PHE A 79 16.32 19.79 -0.30
C PHE A 79 17.19 20.13 0.91
N LEU A 80 17.86 19.12 1.49
CA LEU A 80 18.73 19.31 2.65
C LEU A 80 19.90 20.27 2.37
N LYS A 81 20.47 20.26 1.16
CA LYS A 81 21.53 21.21 0.76
C LYS A 81 21.04 22.67 0.67
N LYS A 82 19.74 22.89 0.44
CA LYS A 82 19.13 24.22 0.32
C LYS A 82 18.65 24.77 1.65
N LEU A 83 18.61 23.95 2.71
CA LEU A 83 18.27 24.44 4.03
C LEU A 83 19.41 25.37 4.51
N PRO A 84 19.12 26.63 4.88
CA PRO A 84 20.13 27.51 5.45
C PRO A 84 20.70 26.84 6.71
N ASN A 85 22.01 26.98 6.92
CA ASN A 85 22.69 26.54 8.14
C ASN A 85 22.02 27.24 9.33
N GLN A 86 21.02 26.60 9.94
CA GLN A 86 20.53 26.95 11.27
C GLN A 86 21.52 26.37 12.28
N ARG A 87 22.73 26.93 12.31
CA ARG A 87 23.63 26.76 13.43
C ARG A 87 23.33 27.92 14.38
N ALA A 88 22.54 27.62 15.40
CA ALA A 88 22.52 28.37 16.65
C ALA A 88 23.86 28.21 17.39
#